data_AF-A0A7C3C611-F1
#
_entry.id   AF-A0A7C3C611-F1
#
_cell.length_a   1.000
_cell.length_b   1.000
_cell.length_c   1.000
_cell.angle_alpha   90.00
_cell.angle_beta   90.00
_cell.angle_gamma   90.00
#
_symmetry.space_group_name_H-M   'P 1'
#
loop_
_entity.id
_entity.type
_entity.pdbx_description
1 polymer ?
#
loop_
_entity_poly.entity_id
_entity_poly.type
_entity_poly.pdbx_seq_one_letter_code
_entity_poly.pdbx_strand_id
1 'polypeptide(L)'
;MKVRKYNPVEGTWEVVPEDWELQYNPVTGRYRYAPPGSGPVYNPAADRFDIQRKDAGPVYNPVEDRFETGREDYEPTYNPITGAWEMRPREDD
;
A
#
# COMPACT_ATOMS: atom_id res chain seq x y z
N MET A 1 18.60 -3.55 -1.14
CA MET A 1 19.43 -3.25 0.05
C MET A 1 18.66 -2.28 0.94
N LYS A 2 18.74 -2.39 2.27
CA LYS A 2 18.20 -1.35 3.19
C LYS A 2 19.32 -0.41 3.62
N VAL A 3 19.04 0.88 3.69
CA VAL A 3 19.96 1.95 4.09
C VAL A 3 19.30 2.82 5.15
N ARG A 4 20.12 3.55 5.92
CA ARG A 4 19.63 4.51 6.91
C ARG A 4 19.50 5.89 6.24
N LYS A 5 18.28 6.39 6.10
CA LYS A 5 17.99 7.71 5.51
C LYS A 5 17.52 8.69 6.58
N TYR A 6 17.95 9.93 6.47
CA TYR A 6 17.50 11.02 7.34
C TYR A 6 16.32 11.72 6.69
N ASN A 7 15.22 11.84 7.42
CA ASN A 7 14.06 12.63 7.06
C ASN A 7 14.27 14.07 7.57
N PRO A 8 14.60 15.04 6.68
CA PRO A 8 14.94 16.39 7.10
C PRO A 8 13.72 17.20 7.58
N VAL A 9 12.50 16.77 7.26
CA VAL A 9 11.27 17.45 7.66
C VAL A 9 10.87 17.06 9.09
N GLU A 10 10.92 15.76 9.39
CA GLU A 10 10.57 15.24 10.71
C GLU A 10 11.76 15.21 11.68
N GLY A 11 12.99 15.40 11.17
CA GLY A 11 14.21 15.33 11.98
C GLY A 11 14.54 13.92 12.49
N THR A 12 14.11 12.88 11.77
CA THR A 12 14.22 11.47 12.20
C THR A 12 15.02 10.62 11.22
N TRP A 13 15.53 9.47 11.68
CA TRP A 13 16.20 8.49 10.83
C TRP A 13 15.32 7.26 10.61
N GLU A 14 15.27 6.78 9.37
CA GLU A 14 14.48 5.61 8.96
C GLU A 14 15.40 4.57 8.27
N VAL A 15 15.16 3.28 8.50
CA VAL A 15 15.87 2.19 7.80
C VAL A 15 14.95 1.63 6.72
N VAL A 16 15.22 2.00 5.48
CA VAL A 16 14.34 1.77 4.32
C VAL A 16 15.14 1.30 3.12
N PRO A 17 14.52 0.70 2.10
CA PRO A 17 15.17 0.46 0.82
C PRO A 17 15.79 1.73 0.21
N GLU A 18 16.88 1.55 -0.51
CA GLU A 18 17.67 2.66 -1.07
C GLU A 18 16.92 3.48 -2.12
N ASP A 19 15.98 2.87 -2.83
CA ASP A 19 15.15 3.50 -3.84
C ASP A 19 13.99 4.33 -3.23
N TRP A 20 13.67 4.17 -1.94
CA TRP A 20 12.52 4.87 -1.36
C TRP A 20 12.67 6.40 -1.34
N GLU A 21 11.58 7.09 -1.62
CA GLU A 21 11.50 8.55 -1.70
C GLU A 21 10.65 9.11 -0.55
N LEU A 22 10.92 10.35 -0.15
CA LEU A 22 10.15 11.01 0.90
C LEU A 22 8.76 11.38 0.37
N GLN A 23 7.70 10.88 1.01
CA GLN A 23 6.31 11.13 0.64
C GLN A 23 5.52 11.75 1.78
N TYR A 24 4.62 12.67 1.43
CA TYR A 24 3.71 13.32 2.38
C TYR A 24 2.47 12.47 2.61
N ASN A 25 2.20 12.12 3.87
CA ASN A 25 0.97 11.46 4.27
C ASN A 25 -0.07 12.51 4.74
N PRO A 26 -1.16 12.75 3.98
CA PRO A 26 -2.14 13.79 4.31
C PRO A 26 -2.98 13.49 5.54
N VAL A 27 -3.09 12.24 5.97
CA VAL A 27 -3.84 11.84 7.18
C VAL A 27 -3.08 12.18 8.44
N THR A 28 -1.78 11.92 8.45
CA THR A 28 -0.93 12.17 9.61
C THR A 28 -0.26 13.55 9.58
N GLY A 29 -0.26 14.20 8.41
CA GLY A 29 0.47 15.44 8.17
C GLY A 29 1.98 15.27 8.18
N ARG A 30 2.49 14.03 8.06
CA ARG A 30 3.91 13.71 8.20
C ARG A 30 4.55 13.27 6.90
N TYR A 31 5.83 13.54 6.78
CA TYR A 31 6.66 12.98 5.72
C TYR A 31 7.27 11.66 6.17
N ARG A 32 7.28 10.64 5.30
CA ARG A 32 7.99 9.37 5.53
C ARG A 32 8.55 8.83 4.23
N TYR A 33 9.59 8.01 4.31
CA TYR A 33 10.06 7.29 3.13
C TYR A 33 9.07 6.21 2.70
N ALA A 34 8.79 6.13 1.39
CA ALA A 34 7.92 5.15 0.77
C ALA A 34 8.47 4.73 -0.61
N PRO A 35 7.98 3.61 -1.19
CA PRO A 35 8.42 3.18 -2.51
C PRO A 35 8.27 4.28 -3.59
N PRO A 36 9.16 4.34 -4.59
CA PRO A 36 9.03 5.26 -5.72
C PRO A 36 7.65 5.23 -6.35
N GLY A 37 7.14 6.40 -6.71
CA GLY A 37 5.82 6.52 -7.31
C GLY A 37 4.67 6.18 -6.35
N SER A 38 4.92 6.06 -5.05
CA SER A 38 3.84 6.03 -4.06
C SER A 38 3.19 7.41 -3.91
N GLY A 39 1.95 7.44 -3.46
CA GLY A 39 1.20 8.65 -3.21
C GLY A 39 -0.02 8.36 -2.33
N PRO A 40 -0.79 9.40 -1.96
CA PRO A 40 -2.02 9.21 -1.20
C PRO A 40 -3.06 8.46 -2.05
N VAL A 41 -3.49 7.31 -1.55
CA VAL A 41 -4.54 6.47 -2.12
C VAL A 41 -5.64 6.31 -1.08
N TYR A 42 -6.90 6.45 -1.51
CA TYR A 42 -8.04 6.28 -0.61
C TYR A 42 -8.20 4.81 -0.21
N ASN A 43 -8.17 4.55 1.09
CA ASN A 43 -8.44 3.26 1.70
C ASN A 43 -9.88 3.26 2.24
N PRO A 44 -10.82 2.55 1.57
CA PRO A 44 -12.22 2.53 1.97
C PRO A 44 -12.45 1.78 3.29
N ALA A 45 -11.62 0.79 3.62
CA ALA A 45 -11.76 0.01 4.85
C ALA A 45 -11.43 0.84 6.11
N ALA A 46 -10.57 1.85 5.97
CA ALA A 46 -10.17 2.74 7.05
C ALA A 46 -10.72 4.17 6.91
N ASP A 47 -11.53 4.41 5.87
CA ASP A 47 -12.07 5.72 5.47
C ASP A 47 -11.04 6.86 5.51
N ARG A 48 -9.87 6.65 4.89
CA ARG A 48 -8.76 7.61 4.94
C ARG A 48 -7.79 7.45 3.77
N PHE A 49 -6.92 8.43 3.54
CA PHE A 49 -5.83 8.30 2.56
C PHE A 49 -4.56 7.69 3.18
N ASP A 50 -4.09 6.58 2.63
CA ASP A 50 -2.82 5.97 3.02
C ASP A 50 -1.76 6.19 1.92
N ILE A 51 -0.47 6.14 2.27
CA ILE A 51 0.60 6.19 1.27
C ILE A 51 0.80 4.79 0.70
N GLN A 52 0.41 4.63 -0.56
CA GLN A 52 0.49 3.37 -1.28
C GLN A 52 1.00 3.61 -2.70
N ARG A 53 1.25 2.53 -3.44
CA ARG A 53 1.59 2.66 -4.86
C ARG A 53 0.46 3.35 -5.61
N LYS A 54 0.76 4.17 -6.62
CA LYS A 54 -0.25 4.89 -7.43
C LYS A 54 -1.26 4.00 -8.15
N ASP A 55 -0.90 2.75 -8.41
CA ASP A 55 -1.78 1.74 -9.02
C ASP A 55 -2.62 0.99 -7.97
N ALA A 56 -2.48 1.32 -6.69
CA ALA A 56 -3.37 0.82 -5.66
C ALA A 56 -4.66 1.64 -5.64
N GLY A 57 -5.78 0.97 -5.40
CA GLY A 57 -7.12 1.54 -5.35
C GLY A 57 -8.11 0.63 -4.61
N PRO A 58 -9.35 1.08 -4.45
CA PRO A 58 -10.40 0.25 -3.86
C PRO A 58 -10.75 -0.91 -4.79
N VAL A 59 -10.61 -2.14 -4.30
CA VAL A 59 -11.04 -3.36 -4.99
C VAL A 59 -12.07 -4.07 -4.13
N TYR A 60 -13.16 -4.53 -4.74
CA TYR A 60 -14.22 -5.22 -4.01
C TYR A 60 -13.84 -6.70 -3.80
N ASN A 61 -13.83 -7.12 -2.54
CA ASN A 61 -13.68 -8.52 -2.14
C ASN A 61 -15.10 -9.11 -1.89
N PRO A 62 -15.65 -9.92 -2.82
CA PRO A 62 -16.98 -10.49 -2.70
C PRO A 62 -17.09 -11.59 -1.63
N VAL A 63 -15.97 -12.16 -1.19
CA VAL A 63 -15.97 -13.20 -0.15
C VAL A 63 -16.21 -12.57 1.22
N GLU A 64 -15.54 -11.45 1.48
CA GLU A 64 -15.61 -10.71 2.73
C GLU A 64 -16.68 -9.60 2.71
N ASP A 65 -17.38 -9.45 1.58
CA ASP A 65 -18.38 -8.42 1.29
C ASP A 65 -17.92 -6.99 1.68
N ARG A 66 -16.70 -6.63 1.27
CA ARG A 66 -16.12 -5.31 1.57
C ARG A 66 -15.15 -4.84 0.50
N PHE A 67 -14.93 -3.53 0.44
CA PHE A 67 -13.81 -2.98 -0.31
C PHE A 67 -12.51 -3.06 0.49
N GLU A 68 -11.43 -3.43 -0.18
CA GLU A 68 -10.07 -3.47 0.36
C GLU A 68 -9.17 -2.59 -0.52
N THR A 69 -7.98 -2.22 -0.03
CA THR A 69 -6.98 -1.64 -0.94
C THR A 69 -6.23 -2.76 -1.65
N GLY A 70 -6.32 -2.76 -2.98
CA GLY A 70 -5.63 -3.70 -3.86
C GLY A 70 -5.23 -3.00 -5.14
N ARG A 71 -4.90 -3.77 -6.18
CA ARG A 71 -4.74 -3.23 -7.53
C ARG A 71 -5.89 -3.74 -8.40
N GLU A 72 -6.31 -2.96 -9.39
CA GLU A 72 -7.48 -3.30 -10.23
C GLU A 72 -7.32 -4.63 -10.98
N ASP A 73 -6.09 -5.05 -11.23
CA ASP A 73 -5.73 -6.33 -11.84
C ASP A 73 -5.72 -7.50 -10.85
N TYR A 74 -6.21 -7.32 -9.61
CA TYR A 74 -6.25 -8.39 -8.61
C TYR A 74 -7.63 -9.02 -8.53
N GLU A 75 -7.67 -10.33 -8.31
CA GLU A 75 -8.90 -11.11 -8.11
C GLU A 75 -8.85 -11.91 -6.79
N PRO A 76 -10.01 -12.23 -6.20
CA PRO A 76 -10.07 -13.14 -5.06
C PRO A 76 -9.62 -14.54 -5.48
N THR A 77 -8.58 -15.06 -4.84
CA THR A 77 -8.09 -16.42 -5.02
C THR A 77 -8.12 -17.17 -3.70
N TYR A 78 -8.67 -18.39 -3.72
CA TYR A 78 -8.70 -19.24 -2.52
C TYR A 78 -7.31 -19.81 -2.22
N ASN A 79 -6.81 -19.58 -1.01
CA ASN A 79 -5.56 -20.17 -0.52
C ASN A 79 -5.89 -21.40 0.35
N PRO A 80 -5.63 -22.64 -0.12
CA PRO A 80 -5.96 -23.85 0.64
C PRO A 80 -5.05 -24.08 1.86
N ILE A 81 -3.91 -23.38 1.95
CA ILE A 81 -2.99 -23.50 3.09
C ILE A 81 -3.53 -22.71 4.28
N THR A 82 -4.06 -21.51 4.03
CA THR A 82 -4.60 -20.62 5.07
C THR A 82 -6.10 -20.81 5.26
N GLY A 83 -6.79 -21.40 4.28
CA GLY A 83 -8.24 -21.53 4.26
C GLY A 83 -8.98 -20.21 4.02
N ALA A 84 -8.28 -19.19 3.51
CA ALA A 84 -8.81 -17.84 3.31
C ALA A 84 -8.81 -17.45 1.83
N TRP A 85 -9.67 -16.50 1.47
CA TRP A 85 -9.61 -15.82 0.18
C TRP A 85 -8.70 -14.61 0.28
N GLU A 86 -7.79 -14.49 -0.69
CA GLU A 86 -6.79 -13.43 -0.74
C GLU A 86 -6.90 -12.74 -2.11
N MET A 87 -6.80 -11.41 -2.14
CA MET A 87 -6.68 -10.68 -3.40
C MET A 87 -5.28 -10.93 -3.98
N ARG A 88 -5.19 -11.54 -5.16
CA ARG A 88 -3.93 -11.85 -5.85
C ARG A 88 -3.92 -11.27 -7.25
N PRO A 89 -2.74 -10.99 -7.84
CA PRO A 89 -2.66 -10.61 -9.24
C PRO A 89 -3.38 -11.64 -10.08
N ARG A 90 -4.23 -11.19 -10.99
CA ARG A 90 -4.84 -12.04 -12.01
C ARG A 90 -3.71 -12.70 -12.79
N GLU A 91 -3.73 -14.03 -12.89
CA GLU A 91 -2.81 -14.73 -13.76
C GLU A 91 -3.23 -14.42 -15.20
N ASP A 92 -2.39 -13.70 -15.95
CA ASP A 92 -2.55 -13.53 -17.39
C ASP A 92 -2.22 -14.88 -18.07
N ASP A 93 -3.22 -15.50 -18.71
CA ASP A 93 -3.09 -16.71 -19.57
C ASP A 93 -2.26 -16.44 -20.85
#